data_AF-A0A0F9WCA4-F1
#
_entry.id   AF-A0A0F9WCA4-F1
#
_cell.length_a   1.000
_cell.length_b   1.000
_cell.length_c   1.000
_cell.angle_alpha   90.00
_cell.angle_beta   90.00
_cell.angle_gamma   90.00
#
_symmetry.space_group_name_H-M   'P 1'
#
loop_
_entity.id
_entity.type
_entity.pdbx_description
1 polymer ?
#
loop_
_entity_poly.entity_id
_entity_poly.type
_entity_poly.pdbx_seq_one_letter_code
_entity_poly.pdbx_strand_id
1 'polypeptide(L)'
;MKKQMNNTLKYFAYISLLIHFSIISYEILRLFFINIPKYLSMYDLSSNRTGYLVFLIKCLVKIAIHICIVKVVDIKYKEEEVKLEQVFNNELQEKEEIIKTELYEFNKQVDSSATTRWNYIRKVLYPYKAHITVYLYIIANNLSHPNLVLFILAPYIMYKVLYRLYSKHKYYKIFIWPLFAGLASVLYSFLQLKKSNIKVIDYNNIPLDILEYFIKRNYEVVICKVEADFYNVGVIGFMNSVAIFIFGDIWKLLSKNEFRSVLYHEIGHIVNKSILYRVIISKAISISMYVIEFIMIACSKKLIKPLQNNEDVERSNRDYVNNLIMLFILISVTIIPYLEMINNIYSNIDETEADRYSVSKHDRKHLINALIKLTVENNAYIDSSQLFNYMYFDHPSLKRRIEIINDM
;
A
#
# COMPACT_ATOMS: atom_id res chain seq x y z
N MET A 1 29.06 14.87 -4.96
CA MET A 1 27.92 14.15 -5.59
C MET A 1 27.26 13.10 -4.70
N LYS A 2 27.97 12.09 -4.16
CA LYS A 2 27.41 11.05 -3.25
C LYS A 2 26.55 11.56 -2.08
N LYS A 3 27.15 12.44 -1.28
CA LYS A 3 26.53 13.05 -0.09
C LYS A 3 25.33 13.93 -0.44
N GLN A 4 25.36 14.55 -1.61
CA GLN A 4 24.32 15.44 -2.12
C GLN A 4 23.08 14.64 -2.57
N MET A 5 23.28 13.52 -3.27
CA MET A 5 22.18 12.64 -3.71
C MET A 5 21.48 11.93 -2.54
N ASN A 6 22.23 11.48 -1.53
CA ASN A 6 21.64 10.91 -0.30
C ASN A 6 20.82 11.94 0.48
N ASN A 7 21.26 13.19 0.51
CA ASN A 7 20.50 14.27 1.14
C ASN A 7 19.22 14.58 0.37
N THR A 8 19.25 14.61 -0.97
CA THR A 8 18.04 14.88 -1.79
C THR A 8 16.94 13.85 -1.57
N LEU A 9 17.25 12.55 -1.63
CA LEU A 9 16.25 11.49 -1.42
C LEU A 9 15.68 11.52 0.00
N LYS A 10 16.53 11.81 0.98
CA LYS A 10 16.13 12.00 2.38
C LYS A 10 15.17 13.18 2.54
N TYR A 11 15.51 14.35 2.00
CA TYR A 11 14.65 15.51 2.07
C TYR A 11 13.32 15.26 1.38
N PHE A 12 13.35 14.61 0.21
CA PHE A 12 12.14 14.17 -0.48
C PHE A 12 11.28 13.25 0.40
N ALA A 13 11.89 12.28 1.09
CA ALA A 13 11.16 11.39 2.00
C ALA A 13 10.48 12.14 3.15
N TYR A 14 11.18 13.07 3.79
CA TYR A 14 10.59 13.89 4.85
C TYR A 14 9.50 14.82 4.33
N ILE A 15 9.70 15.46 3.18
CA ILE A 15 8.69 16.31 2.54
C ILE A 15 7.45 15.49 2.20
N SER A 16 7.62 14.30 1.62
CA SER A 16 6.52 13.40 1.32
C SER A 16 5.73 13.03 2.58
N LEU A 17 6.41 12.62 3.64
CA LEU A 17 5.76 12.30 4.92
C LEU A 17 5.05 13.50 5.55
N LEU A 18 5.61 14.71 5.42
CA LEU A 18 4.95 15.95 5.85
C LEU A 18 3.68 16.22 5.05
N ILE A 19 3.70 16.04 3.72
CA ILE A 19 2.51 16.19 2.87
C ILE A 19 1.42 15.22 3.34
N HIS A 20 1.76 13.94 3.51
CA HIS A 20 0.81 12.94 3.99
C HIS A 20 0.25 13.28 5.38
N PHE A 21 1.12 13.72 6.30
CA PHE A 21 0.71 14.14 7.64
C PHE A 21 -0.26 15.32 7.58
N SER A 22 0.06 16.37 6.81
CA SER A 22 -0.80 17.54 6.63
C SER A 22 -2.18 17.16 6.07
N ILE A 23 -2.24 16.27 5.08
CA ILE A 23 -3.50 15.83 4.48
C ILE A 23 -4.38 15.08 5.51
N ILE A 24 -3.80 14.15 6.29
CA ILE A 24 -4.55 13.41 7.32
C ILE A 24 -4.96 14.34 8.47
N SER A 25 -4.06 15.21 8.94
CA SER A 25 -4.37 16.18 10.00
C SER A 25 -5.52 17.10 9.59
N TYR A 26 -5.54 17.56 8.34
CA TYR A 26 -6.65 18.33 7.79
C TYR A 26 -7.96 17.53 7.80
N GLU A 27 -7.95 16.25 7.38
CA GLU A 27 -9.16 15.42 7.44
C GLU A 27 -9.68 15.18 8.85
N ILE A 28 -8.78 14.97 9.82
CA ILE A 28 -9.18 14.81 11.22
C ILE A 28 -9.88 16.07 11.72
N LEU A 29 -9.34 17.25 11.41
CA LEU A 29 -10.02 18.50 11.75
C LEU A 29 -11.38 18.60 11.06
N ARG A 30 -11.42 18.32 9.75
CA ARG A 30 -12.65 18.38 8.94
C ARG A 30 -13.75 17.49 9.51
N LEU A 31 -13.43 16.30 10.01
CA LEU A 31 -14.41 15.39 10.61
C LEU A 31 -15.28 16.03 11.70
N PHE A 32 -14.73 16.94 12.49
CA PHE A 32 -15.46 17.64 13.55
C PHE A 32 -16.40 18.74 13.02
N PHE A 33 -16.21 19.17 11.76
CA PHE A 33 -16.97 20.26 11.13
C PHE A 33 -17.84 19.80 9.95
N ILE A 34 -17.95 18.49 9.67
CA ILE A 34 -18.85 17.99 8.62
C ILE A 34 -20.30 18.18 9.05
N ASN A 35 -21.07 18.93 8.27
CA ASN A 35 -22.52 19.06 8.46
C ASN A 35 -23.23 17.73 8.19
N ILE A 36 -24.29 17.45 8.93
CA ILE A 36 -25.13 16.26 8.72
C ILE A 36 -25.84 16.39 7.35
N PRO A 37 -25.57 15.49 6.39
CA PRO A 37 -26.30 15.52 5.13
C PRO A 37 -27.78 15.18 5.35
N LYS A 38 -28.69 15.84 4.61
CA LYS A 38 -30.14 15.67 4.76
C LYS A 38 -30.65 14.23 4.57
N TYR A 39 -29.87 13.40 3.89
CA TYR A 39 -30.20 12.02 3.53
C TYR A 39 -29.66 10.97 4.52
N LEU A 40 -29.15 11.39 5.69
CA LEU A 40 -28.60 10.50 6.72
C LEU A 40 -29.18 10.79 8.11
N SER A 41 -29.36 9.74 8.92
CA SER A 41 -29.71 9.91 10.33
C SER A 41 -28.50 10.31 11.16
N MET A 42 -28.73 10.90 12.34
CA MET A 42 -27.65 11.26 13.27
C MET A 42 -26.90 10.02 13.79
N TYR A 43 -27.60 8.89 13.93
CA TYR A 43 -27.00 7.63 14.36
C TYR A 43 -26.01 7.09 13.32
N ASP A 44 -26.44 7.00 12.06
CA ASP A 44 -25.60 6.48 10.96
C ASP A 44 -24.33 7.32 10.80
N LEU A 45 -24.47 8.65 10.90
CA LEU A 45 -23.33 9.56 10.84
C LEU A 45 -22.35 9.34 12.00
N SER A 46 -22.84 9.08 13.20
CA SER A 46 -22.00 8.87 14.39
C SER A 46 -21.19 7.57 14.33
N SER A 47 -21.81 6.47 13.90
CA SER A 47 -21.13 5.19 13.65
C SER A 47 -20.04 5.36 12.60
N ASN A 48 -20.40 6.00 11.49
CA ASN A 48 -19.50 6.24 10.36
C ASN A 48 -18.28 7.10 10.75
N ARG A 49 -18.51 8.19 11.49
CA ARG A 49 -17.44 9.06 12.00
C ARG A 49 -16.46 8.29 12.87
N THR A 50 -16.95 7.37 13.69
CA THR A 50 -16.09 6.54 14.55
C THR A 50 -15.21 5.63 13.70
N GLY A 51 -15.78 4.94 12.71
CA GLY A 51 -15.03 4.10 11.78
C GLY A 51 -13.99 4.90 10.98
N TYR A 52 -14.37 6.07 10.45
CA TYR A 52 -13.47 6.92 9.68
C TYR A 52 -12.36 7.54 10.55
N LEU A 53 -12.65 7.92 11.79
CA LEU A 53 -11.63 8.39 12.74
C LEU A 53 -10.60 7.29 13.05
N VAL A 54 -11.06 6.05 13.29
CA VAL A 54 -10.16 4.90 13.49
C VAL A 54 -9.26 4.69 12.27
N PHE A 55 -9.79 4.84 11.05
CA PHE A 55 -8.99 4.78 9.84
C PHE A 55 -7.92 5.89 9.78
N LEU A 56 -8.29 7.15 10.05
CA LEU A 56 -7.34 8.27 10.05
C LEU A 56 -6.22 8.09 11.09
N ILE A 57 -6.56 7.58 12.28
CA ILE A 57 -5.57 7.25 13.31
C ILE A 57 -4.59 6.18 12.80
N LYS A 58 -5.08 5.13 12.12
CA LYS A 58 -4.20 4.13 11.50
C LYS A 58 -3.27 4.75 10.46
N CYS A 59 -3.75 5.70 9.66
CA CYS A 59 -2.90 6.42 8.71
C CYS A 59 -1.80 7.23 9.41
N LEU A 60 -2.10 7.90 10.53
CA LEU A 60 -1.08 8.59 11.33
C LEU A 60 -0.04 7.62 11.92
N VAL A 61 -0.48 6.47 12.43
CA VAL A 61 0.43 5.41 12.93
C VAL A 61 1.33 4.90 11.81
N LYS A 62 0.78 4.68 10.61
CA LYS A 62 1.55 4.30 9.41
C LYS A 62 2.64 5.32 9.10
N ILE A 63 2.33 6.61 9.13
CA ILE A 63 3.30 7.70 8.92
C ILE A 63 4.38 7.69 10.00
N ALA A 64 4.01 7.53 11.27
CA ALA A 64 4.98 7.47 12.35
C ALA A 64 5.98 6.32 12.15
N ILE A 65 5.51 5.15 11.71
CA ILE A 65 6.38 4.01 11.37
C ILE A 65 7.24 4.33 10.14
N HIS A 66 6.70 4.99 9.12
CA HIS A 66 7.48 5.40 7.96
C HIS A 66 8.58 6.42 8.32
N ILE A 67 8.33 7.34 9.26
CA ILE A 67 9.36 8.22 9.83
C ILE A 67 10.47 7.39 10.50
N CYS A 68 10.10 6.34 11.23
CA CYS A 68 11.09 5.40 11.79
C CYS A 68 11.90 4.69 10.69
N ILE A 69 11.26 4.29 9.59
CA ILE A 69 11.97 3.73 8.42
C ILE A 69 12.97 4.75 7.87
N VAL A 70 12.54 5.98 7.57
CA VAL A 70 13.43 7.04 7.08
C VAL A 70 14.59 7.26 8.04
N LYS A 71 14.33 7.29 9.36
CA LYS A 71 15.38 7.39 10.37
C LYS A 71 16.34 6.21 10.34
N VAL A 72 15.87 4.96 10.31
CA VAL A 72 16.72 3.76 10.27
C VAL A 72 17.62 3.77 9.03
N VAL A 73 17.08 4.17 7.87
CA VAL A 73 17.84 4.35 6.64
C VAL A 73 18.84 5.52 6.74
N ASP A 74 18.45 6.59 7.43
CA ASP A 74 19.25 7.79 7.68
C ASP A 74 20.22 7.66 8.87
N ILE A 75 20.29 6.52 9.58
CA ILE A 75 21.41 6.21 10.49
C ILE A 75 22.65 5.93 9.62
N LYS A 76 23.12 6.97 8.94
CA LYS A 76 24.46 7.34 8.57
C LYS A 76 25.49 6.22 8.42
N TYR A 77 25.82 5.96 7.16
CA TYR A 77 27.18 6.03 6.61
C TYR A 77 27.94 7.29 7.12
N LYS A 78 28.35 7.33 8.39
CA LYS A 78 29.15 8.46 8.91
C LYS A 78 30.20 8.03 9.93
N GLU A 79 30.82 6.88 9.68
CA GLU A 79 31.98 6.41 10.45
C GLU A 79 33.08 5.81 9.55
N GLU A 80 33.22 6.24 8.29
CA GLU A 80 34.38 5.82 7.46
C GLU A 80 35.25 6.97 6.94
N GLU A 81 34.91 8.24 7.23
CA GLU A 81 35.69 9.39 6.72
C GLU A 81 36.60 10.05 7.77
N VAL A 82 36.93 9.38 8.89
CA VAL A 82 37.90 9.91 9.88
C VAL A 82 38.93 8.90 10.42
N LYS A 83 38.93 7.62 10.02
CA LYS A 83 39.96 6.67 10.52
C LYS A 83 40.56 5.70 9.50
N LEU A 84 40.58 6.05 8.21
CA LEU A 84 41.39 5.30 7.23
C LEU A 84 42.73 5.99 6.89
N GLU A 85 42.92 7.27 7.22
CA GLU A 85 44.24 7.92 7.13
C GLU A 85 45.14 7.66 8.35
N GLN A 86 44.59 7.21 9.49
CA GLN A 86 45.38 6.95 10.71
C GLN A 86 45.66 5.46 10.99
N VAL A 87 45.00 4.52 10.30
CA VAL A 87 45.13 3.08 10.61
C VAL A 87 46.20 2.39 9.76
N PHE A 88 46.71 3.03 8.71
CA PHE A 88 47.62 2.34 7.81
C PHE A 88 49.09 2.30 8.22
N ASN A 89 49.53 2.96 9.30
CA ASN A 89 50.96 3.18 9.43
C ASN A 89 51.70 2.88 10.74
N ASN A 90 51.17 2.42 11.89
CA ASN A 90 52.07 1.90 12.97
C ASN A 90 51.49 1.15 14.21
N GLU A 91 50.19 1.07 14.49
CA GLU A 91 49.72 0.81 15.87
C GLU A 91 48.89 -0.47 16.09
N LEU A 92 49.29 -1.65 15.58
CA LEU A 92 48.53 -2.90 15.77
C LEU A 92 49.02 -3.79 16.92
N GLN A 93 50.20 -3.53 17.50
CA GLN A 93 50.70 -4.30 18.65
C GLN A 93 50.67 -3.54 19.99
N GLU A 94 50.78 -2.20 20.00
CA GLU A 94 50.68 -1.41 21.25
C GLU A 94 49.24 -1.15 21.72
N LYS A 95 48.25 -1.26 20.82
CA LYS A 95 46.86 -0.88 21.12
C LYS A 95 46.03 -1.95 21.84
N GLU A 96 46.40 -3.23 21.82
CA GLU A 96 45.63 -4.27 22.51
C GLU A 96 45.73 -4.18 24.05
N GLU A 97 46.88 -3.74 24.60
CA GLU A 97 47.04 -3.51 26.05
C GLU A 97 46.38 -2.20 26.52
N ILE A 98 46.45 -1.15 25.70
CA ILE A 98 45.79 0.13 25.99
C ILE A 98 44.26 -0.05 25.95
N ILE A 99 43.71 -0.80 25.00
CA ILE A 99 42.27 -1.06 24.90
C ILE A 99 41.74 -1.87 26.08
N LYS A 100 42.50 -2.84 26.62
CA LYS A 100 42.10 -3.57 27.85
C LYS A 100 42.08 -2.66 29.07
N THR A 101 43.02 -1.72 29.16
CA THR A 101 43.14 -0.77 30.28
C THR A 101 42.08 0.33 30.18
N GLU A 102 41.79 0.84 28.98
CA GLU A 102 40.72 1.80 28.72
C GLU A 102 39.33 1.17 28.85
N LEU A 103 39.11 -0.10 28.50
CA LEU A 103 37.85 -0.82 28.77
C LEU A 103 37.62 -1.03 30.27
N TYR A 104 38.70 -1.21 31.05
CA TYR A 104 38.63 -1.32 32.51
C TYR A 104 38.33 0.03 33.18
N GLU A 105 38.90 1.14 32.70
CA GLU A 105 38.59 2.51 33.14
C GLU A 105 37.22 3.02 32.65
N PHE A 106 36.80 2.67 31.42
CA PHE A 106 35.48 3.00 30.86
C PHE A 106 34.33 2.30 31.63
N ASN A 107 34.56 1.09 32.13
CA ASN A 107 33.62 0.41 33.03
C ASN A 107 33.56 1.03 34.44
N LYS A 108 34.56 1.84 34.83
CA LYS A 108 34.59 2.59 36.09
C LYS A 108 33.88 3.94 35.99
N GLN A 109 33.77 4.50 34.78
CA GLN A 109 33.09 5.76 34.48
C GLN A 109 31.83 5.55 33.63
N VAL A 110 30.98 4.57 33.97
CA VAL A 110 29.68 4.43 33.33
C VAL A 110 28.77 5.55 33.82
N ASP A 111 28.91 6.70 33.19
CA ASP A 111 27.90 7.75 33.24
C ASP A 111 26.60 7.17 32.70
N SER A 112 25.60 7.14 33.58
CA SER A 112 24.28 6.52 33.43
C SER A 112 23.40 7.15 32.35
N SER A 113 23.98 8.00 31.49
CA SER A 113 23.28 8.83 30.52
C SER A 113 22.60 8.00 29.42
N ALA A 114 21.45 8.49 28.98
CA ALA A 114 20.68 7.92 27.87
C ALA A 114 21.52 7.77 26.58
N THR A 115 22.56 8.59 26.42
CA THR A 115 23.47 8.61 25.27
C THR A 115 24.30 7.33 25.16
N THR A 116 24.86 6.81 26.28
CA THR A 116 25.67 5.58 26.29
C THR A 116 24.81 4.36 25.94
N ARG A 117 23.61 4.27 26.53
CA ARG A 117 22.64 3.21 26.19
C ARG A 117 22.20 3.29 24.74
N TRP A 118 21.95 4.48 24.23
CA TRP A 118 21.59 4.70 22.83
C TRP A 118 22.71 4.29 21.86
N ASN A 119 23.96 4.60 22.17
CA ASN A 119 25.12 4.19 21.36
C ASN A 119 25.31 2.67 21.37
N TYR A 120 25.13 2.02 22.52
CA TYR A 120 25.16 0.56 22.63
C TYR A 120 24.04 -0.11 21.80
N ILE A 121 22.78 0.32 21.98
CA ILE A 121 21.64 -0.18 21.21
C ILE A 121 21.87 0.02 19.71
N ARG A 122 22.39 1.18 19.29
CA ARG A 122 22.72 1.45 17.90
C ARG A 122 23.75 0.45 17.35
N LYS A 123 24.82 0.18 18.11
CA LYS A 123 25.87 -0.78 17.72
C LYS A 123 25.31 -2.19 17.55
N VAL A 124 24.45 -2.63 18.47
CA VAL A 124 23.80 -3.95 18.42
C VAL A 124 22.83 -4.07 17.24
N LEU A 125 22.05 -3.02 16.95
CA LEU A 125 21.06 -3.04 15.86
C LEU A 125 21.65 -2.79 14.47
N TYR A 126 22.88 -2.28 14.38
CA TYR A 126 23.52 -1.92 13.11
C TYR A 126 23.53 -3.06 12.07
N PRO A 127 23.90 -4.31 12.41
CA PRO A 127 23.92 -5.43 11.46
C PRO A 127 22.52 -5.83 10.96
N TYR A 128 21.47 -5.45 11.69
CA TYR A 128 20.09 -5.85 11.45
C TYR A 128 19.24 -4.76 10.80
N LYS A 129 19.82 -3.60 10.44
CA LYS A 129 19.07 -2.45 9.90
C LYS A 129 18.12 -2.83 8.76
N ALA A 130 18.61 -3.55 7.75
CA ALA A 130 17.76 -3.97 6.63
C ALA A 130 16.60 -4.87 7.08
N HIS A 131 16.85 -5.80 8.01
CA HIS A 131 15.82 -6.64 8.59
C HIS A 131 14.80 -5.82 9.40
N ILE A 132 15.26 -4.86 10.22
CA ILE A 132 14.41 -3.93 10.97
C ILE A 132 13.57 -3.08 10.00
N THR A 133 14.14 -2.58 8.90
CA THR A 133 13.41 -1.82 7.89
C THR A 133 12.31 -2.65 7.23
N VAL A 134 12.59 -3.90 6.87
CA VAL A 134 11.60 -4.87 6.36
C VAL A 134 10.50 -5.10 7.41
N TYR A 135 10.87 -5.27 8.67
CA TYR A 135 9.95 -5.49 9.79
C TYR A 135 8.99 -4.32 9.99
N LEU A 136 9.52 -3.10 10.08
CA LEU A 136 8.73 -1.87 10.20
C LEU A 136 7.79 -1.69 9.00
N TYR A 137 8.25 -2.00 7.79
CA TYR A 137 7.43 -1.91 6.58
C TYR A 137 6.25 -2.89 6.58
N ILE A 138 6.44 -4.14 7.03
CA ILE A 138 5.34 -5.10 7.15
C ILE A 138 4.33 -4.65 8.20
N ILE A 139 4.79 -4.17 9.36
CA ILE A 139 3.89 -3.64 10.41
C ILE A 139 3.04 -2.50 9.85
N ALA A 140 3.68 -1.53 9.20
CA ALA A 140 3.01 -0.34 8.67
C ALA A 140 1.87 -0.67 7.69
N ASN A 141 2.01 -1.75 6.91
CA ASN A 141 1.02 -2.14 5.90
C ASN A 141 -0.01 -3.18 6.41
N ASN A 142 0.18 -3.76 7.59
CA ASN A 142 -0.70 -4.80 8.14
C ASN A 142 -1.31 -4.43 9.51
N LEU A 143 -1.42 -3.14 9.82
CA LEU A 143 -2.00 -2.64 11.08
C LEU A 143 -3.41 -3.18 11.37
N SER A 144 -4.12 -3.68 10.36
CA SER A 144 -5.49 -4.22 10.47
C SER A 144 -5.57 -5.74 10.69
N HIS A 145 -4.48 -6.50 10.54
CA HIS A 145 -4.49 -7.96 10.65
C HIS A 145 -3.56 -8.43 11.77
N PRO A 146 -4.07 -8.63 13.01
CA PRO A 146 -3.27 -8.96 14.20
C PRO A 146 -2.82 -10.43 14.21
N ASN A 147 -2.39 -10.98 13.08
CA ASN A 147 -1.92 -12.37 13.02
C ASN A 147 -0.44 -12.44 13.45
N LEU A 148 -0.19 -12.97 14.65
CA LEU A 148 1.15 -13.14 15.24
C LEU A 148 2.17 -13.80 14.30
N VAL A 149 1.75 -14.77 13.48
CA VAL A 149 2.62 -15.44 12.49
C VAL A 149 3.07 -14.45 11.40
N LEU A 150 2.18 -13.56 10.99
CA LEU A 150 2.48 -12.50 10.02
C LEU A 150 3.49 -11.49 10.57
N PHE A 151 3.48 -11.22 11.87
CA PHE A 151 4.40 -10.25 12.49
C PHE A 151 5.80 -10.81 12.71
N ILE A 152 5.96 -12.10 12.97
CA ILE A 152 7.27 -12.69 13.28
C ILE A 152 7.90 -13.32 12.03
N LEU A 153 7.14 -14.15 11.30
CA LEU A 153 7.71 -14.98 10.24
C LEU A 153 7.77 -14.24 8.89
N ALA A 154 6.78 -13.42 8.56
CA ALA A 154 6.71 -12.76 7.25
C ALA A 154 7.88 -11.78 7.02
N PRO A 155 8.30 -10.94 7.99
CA PRO A 155 9.46 -10.07 7.80
C PRO A 155 10.74 -10.84 7.56
N TYR A 156 10.93 -11.95 8.29
CA TYR A 156 12.09 -12.80 8.13
C TYR A 156 12.15 -13.46 6.76
N ILE A 157 11.05 -14.06 6.32
CA ILE A 157 10.95 -14.66 4.99
C ILE A 157 11.18 -13.59 3.91
N MET A 158 10.52 -12.44 4.01
CA MET A 158 10.66 -11.37 3.02
C MET A 158 12.11 -10.86 2.95
N TYR A 159 12.76 -10.63 4.09
CA TYR A 159 14.18 -10.26 4.13
C TYR A 159 15.06 -11.31 3.45
N LYS A 160 14.87 -12.60 3.75
CA LYS A 160 15.65 -13.69 3.14
C LYS A 160 15.45 -13.79 1.64
N VAL A 161 14.21 -13.65 1.16
CA VAL A 161 13.89 -13.65 -0.28
C VAL A 161 14.55 -12.46 -0.96
N LEU A 162 14.36 -11.24 -0.45
CA LEU A 162 14.99 -10.04 -0.99
C LEU A 162 16.52 -10.18 -1.00
N TYR A 163 17.12 -10.59 0.12
CA TYR A 163 18.57 -10.80 0.21
C TYR A 163 19.08 -11.80 -0.83
N ARG A 164 18.38 -12.93 -1.03
CA ARG A 164 18.76 -13.94 -2.04
C ARG A 164 18.58 -13.43 -3.46
N LEU A 165 17.54 -12.64 -3.74
CA LEU A 165 17.32 -12.02 -5.04
C LEU A 165 18.40 -10.99 -5.37
N TYR A 166 18.72 -10.11 -4.41
CA TYR A 166 19.75 -9.08 -4.56
C TYR A 166 21.17 -9.66 -4.67
N SER A 167 21.47 -10.76 -3.98
CA SER A 167 22.77 -11.44 -4.05
C SER A 167 22.96 -12.27 -5.32
N LYS A 168 21.97 -13.08 -5.72
CA LYS A 168 22.11 -14.06 -6.82
C LYS A 168 21.82 -13.50 -8.21
N HIS A 169 20.84 -12.60 -8.36
CA HIS A 169 20.26 -12.25 -9.67
C HIS A 169 20.45 -10.77 -10.03
N LYS A 170 21.63 -10.19 -9.70
CA LYS A 170 22.01 -8.76 -9.79
C LYS A 170 21.17 -7.89 -10.75
N TYR A 171 21.01 -8.29 -12.02
CA TYR A 171 20.31 -7.54 -13.07
C TYR A 171 18.98 -8.15 -13.58
N TYR A 172 18.83 -9.48 -13.59
CA TYR A 172 17.62 -10.16 -14.12
C TYR A 172 16.44 -10.17 -13.13
N LYS A 173 16.69 -9.84 -11.86
CA LYS A 173 15.70 -9.79 -10.76
C LYS A 173 14.54 -8.83 -10.98
N ILE A 174 14.74 -7.80 -11.80
CA ILE A 174 13.70 -6.84 -12.19
C ILE A 174 12.50 -7.59 -12.78
N PHE A 175 12.71 -8.67 -13.53
CA PHE A 175 11.61 -9.47 -14.06
C PHE A 175 11.02 -10.47 -13.06
N ILE A 176 11.71 -10.75 -11.95
CA ILE A 176 11.37 -11.84 -11.05
C ILE A 176 10.42 -11.35 -9.95
N TRP A 177 10.75 -10.25 -9.25
CA TRP A 177 10.03 -9.91 -8.01
C TRP A 177 8.54 -9.57 -8.21
N PRO A 178 8.13 -8.64 -9.09
CA PRO A 178 6.70 -8.40 -9.33
C PRO A 178 5.99 -9.46 -10.15
N LEU A 179 6.71 -10.30 -10.90
CA LEU A 179 6.13 -11.51 -11.44
C LEU A 179 5.73 -12.45 -10.30
N PHE A 180 6.63 -12.68 -9.33
CA PHE A 180 6.32 -13.46 -8.13
C PHE A 180 5.28 -12.79 -7.22
N ALA A 181 5.34 -11.47 -7.01
CA ALA A 181 4.37 -10.75 -6.19
C ALA A 181 2.97 -10.77 -6.82
N GLY A 182 2.89 -10.57 -8.14
CA GLY A 182 1.63 -10.69 -8.88
C GLY A 182 1.10 -12.12 -8.92
N LEU A 183 1.97 -13.12 -9.05
CA LEU A 183 1.58 -14.52 -9.04
C LEU A 183 1.14 -14.96 -7.63
N ALA A 184 1.83 -14.48 -6.59
CA ALA A 184 1.45 -14.67 -5.20
C ALA A 184 0.12 -13.98 -4.86
N SER A 185 -0.13 -12.76 -5.36
CA SER A 185 -1.40 -12.08 -5.14
C SER A 185 -2.55 -12.82 -5.83
N VAL A 186 -2.33 -13.31 -7.06
CA VAL A 186 -3.31 -14.14 -7.78
C VAL A 186 -3.59 -15.43 -7.03
N LEU A 187 -2.54 -16.16 -6.60
CA LEU A 187 -2.68 -17.37 -5.79
C LEU A 187 -3.40 -17.11 -4.46
N TYR A 188 -3.08 -16.01 -3.79
CA TYR A 188 -3.75 -15.60 -2.56
C TYR A 188 -5.24 -15.31 -2.80
N SER A 189 -5.58 -14.59 -3.87
CA SER A 189 -6.97 -14.36 -4.28
C SER A 189 -7.69 -15.69 -4.54
N PHE A 190 -7.05 -16.66 -5.22
CA PHE A 190 -7.63 -18.00 -5.41
C PHE A 190 -7.83 -18.76 -4.09
N LEU A 191 -6.89 -18.67 -3.16
CA LEU A 191 -7.02 -19.29 -1.83
C LEU A 191 -8.15 -18.65 -1.03
N GLN A 192 -8.34 -17.33 -1.13
CA GLN A 192 -9.48 -16.64 -0.52
C GLN A 192 -10.80 -17.04 -1.16
N LEU A 193 -10.86 -17.12 -2.49
CA LEU A 193 -12.04 -17.59 -3.21
C LEU A 193 -12.42 -19.03 -2.82
N LYS A 194 -11.43 -19.91 -2.57
CA LYS A 194 -11.68 -21.27 -2.10
C LYS A 194 -12.20 -21.33 -0.65
N LYS A 195 -11.88 -20.32 0.17
CA LYS A 195 -12.43 -20.18 1.53
C LYS A 195 -13.84 -19.61 1.53
N SER A 196 -14.18 -18.77 0.56
CA SER A 196 -15.56 -18.28 0.41
C SER A 196 -16.49 -19.37 -0.10
N ASN A 197 -17.62 -19.57 0.55
CA ASN A 197 -18.69 -20.44 0.08
C ASN A 197 -19.38 -19.79 -1.14
N ILE A 198 -18.83 -20.01 -2.32
CA ILE A 198 -19.42 -19.54 -3.58
C ILE A 198 -20.43 -20.58 -4.06
N LYS A 199 -21.68 -20.16 -4.27
CA LYS A 199 -22.76 -20.99 -4.81
C LYS A 199 -23.23 -20.40 -6.14
N VAL A 200 -23.19 -21.21 -7.20
CA VAL A 200 -23.81 -20.83 -8.48
C VAL A 200 -25.34 -20.90 -8.32
N ILE A 201 -26.05 -19.87 -8.77
CA ILE A 201 -27.51 -19.75 -8.64
C ILE A 201 -28.16 -19.43 -9.98
N ASP A 202 -29.48 -19.68 -10.05
CA ASP A 202 -30.29 -19.39 -11.24
C ASP A 202 -30.52 -17.89 -11.48
N TYR A 203 -30.90 -17.56 -12.71
CA TYR A 203 -31.14 -16.20 -13.19
C TYR A 203 -32.39 -15.52 -12.63
N ASN A 204 -33.24 -16.22 -11.87
CA ASN A 204 -34.59 -15.78 -11.49
C ASN A 204 -34.65 -14.41 -10.77
N ASN A 205 -33.58 -14.05 -10.06
CA ASN A 205 -33.53 -12.79 -9.33
C ASN A 205 -32.88 -11.64 -10.13
N ILE A 206 -32.26 -11.93 -11.28
CA ILE A 206 -31.63 -10.91 -12.12
C ILE A 206 -32.67 -10.25 -13.02
N PRO A 207 -32.70 -8.90 -13.11
CA PRO A 207 -33.58 -8.20 -14.04
C PRO A 207 -33.38 -8.67 -15.49
N LEU A 208 -34.49 -8.90 -16.21
CA LEU A 208 -34.47 -9.46 -17.56
C LEU A 208 -33.66 -8.62 -18.55
N ASP A 209 -33.72 -7.30 -18.43
CA ASP A 209 -32.99 -6.36 -19.28
C ASP A 209 -31.47 -6.44 -19.09
N ILE A 210 -31.01 -6.80 -17.88
CA ILE A 210 -29.59 -7.06 -17.61
C ILE A 210 -29.15 -8.34 -18.31
N LEU A 211 -29.97 -9.39 -18.25
CA LEU A 211 -29.67 -10.64 -18.96
C LEU A 211 -29.66 -10.43 -20.47
N GLU A 212 -30.65 -9.70 -21.00
CA GLU A 212 -30.71 -9.34 -22.42
C GLU A 212 -29.47 -8.57 -22.88
N TYR A 213 -28.94 -7.66 -22.05
CA TYR A 213 -27.73 -6.91 -22.38
C TYR A 213 -26.55 -7.83 -22.72
N PHE A 214 -26.37 -8.88 -21.91
CA PHE A 214 -25.29 -9.86 -22.06
C PHE A 214 -25.57 -10.86 -23.19
N ILE A 215 -26.78 -11.43 -23.22
CA ILE A 215 -27.18 -12.43 -24.22
C ILE A 215 -27.09 -11.85 -25.65
N LYS A 216 -27.58 -10.63 -25.87
CA LYS A 216 -27.51 -9.95 -27.20
C LYS A 216 -26.07 -9.72 -27.68
N ARG A 217 -25.09 -9.82 -26.80
CA ARG A 217 -23.66 -9.64 -27.08
C ARG A 217 -22.88 -10.96 -27.06
N ASN A 218 -23.57 -12.10 -27.04
CA ASN A 218 -22.99 -13.45 -26.99
C ASN A 218 -22.11 -13.69 -25.75
N TYR A 219 -22.48 -13.10 -24.61
CA TYR A 219 -21.84 -13.43 -23.34
C TYR A 219 -22.50 -14.64 -22.68
N GLU A 220 -21.67 -15.58 -22.22
CA GLU A 220 -22.05 -16.63 -21.28
C GLU A 220 -22.10 -16.04 -19.87
N VAL A 221 -23.29 -16.01 -19.26
CA VAL A 221 -23.49 -15.38 -17.95
C VAL A 221 -23.55 -16.45 -16.86
N VAL A 222 -22.75 -16.28 -15.81
CA VAL A 222 -22.78 -17.08 -14.58
C VAL A 222 -23.10 -16.17 -13.40
N ILE A 223 -23.99 -16.61 -12.50
CA ILE A 223 -24.33 -15.86 -11.29
C ILE A 223 -23.83 -16.60 -10.07
N CYS A 224 -23.07 -15.91 -9.24
CA CYS A 224 -22.41 -16.43 -8.06
C CYS A 224 -22.92 -15.71 -6.81
N LYS A 225 -23.57 -16.44 -5.89
CA LYS A 225 -23.83 -15.96 -4.53
C LYS A 225 -22.63 -16.25 -3.65
N VAL A 226 -22.13 -15.22 -2.97
CA VAL A 226 -20.97 -15.29 -2.07
C VAL A 226 -21.43 -14.98 -0.65
N GLU A 227 -21.23 -15.91 0.27
CA GLU A 227 -21.46 -15.68 1.70
C GLU A 227 -20.40 -14.68 2.21
N ALA A 228 -20.85 -13.52 2.70
CA ALA A 228 -20.00 -12.43 3.18
C ALA A 228 -20.74 -11.60 4.24
N ASP A 229 -19.99 -10.98 5.15
CA ASP A 229 -20.50 -10.09 6.20
C ASP A 229 -20.75 -8.65 5.72
N PHE A 230 -20.60 -8.41 4.41
CA PHE A 230 -20.79 -7.12 3.76
C PHE A 230 -21.66 -7.30 2.51
N TYR A 231 -22.29 -6.22 2.07
CA TYR A 231 -23.15 -6.20 0.89
C TYR A 231 -22.42 -5.59 -0.30
N ASN A 232 -22.38 -6.31 -1.41
CA ASN A 232 -21.79 -5.81 -2.64
C ASN A 232 -22.33 -6.54 -3.87
N VAL A 233 -22.18 -5.92 -5.03
CA VAL A 233 -22.35 -6.57 -6.33
C VAL A 233 -21.07 -6.30 -7.12
N GLY A 234 -20.58 -7.30 -7.84
CA GLY A 234 -19.48 -7.11 -8.76
C GLY A 234 -19.75 -7.83 -10.05
N VAL A 235 -19.45 -7.20 -11.19
CA VAL A 235 -19.51 -7.88 -12.48
C VAL A 235 -18.12 -7.96 -13.09
N ILE A 236 -17.69 -9.18 -13.39
CA ILE A 236 -16.38 -9.46 -13.99
C ILE A 236 -16.60 -10.09 -15.36
N GLY A 237 -16.11 -9.41 -16.41
CA GLY A 237 -16.07 -9.94 -17.77
C GLY A 237 -14.68 -10.45 -18.13
N PHE A 238 -14.61 -11.64 -18.73
CA PHE A 238 -13.41 -12.18 -19.35
C PHE A 238 -13.75 -12.85 -20.68
N MET A 239 -13.22 -12.31 -21.78
CA MET A 239 -13.54 -12.76 -23.14
C MET A 239 -15.06 -12.78 -23.37
N ASN A 240 -15.66 -13.92 -23.70
CA ASN A 240 -17.10 -14.08 -23.92
C ASN A 240 -17.84 -14.57 -22.67
N SER A 241 -17.22 -14.55 -21.49
CA SER A 241 -17.85 -14.99 -20.25
C SER A 241 -17.97 -13.83 -19.27
N VAL A 242 -19.11 -13.75 -18.58
CA VAL A 242 -19.40 -12.75 -17.56
C VAL A 242 -19.87 -13.45 -16.30
N ALA A 243 -19.25 -13.09 -15.17
CA ALA A 243 -19.65 -13.54 -13.85
C ALA A 243 -20.23 -12.37 -13.05
N ILE A 244 -21.47 -12.53 -12.55
CA ILE A 244 -22.11 -11.61 -11.63
C ILE A 244 -21.95 -12.17 -10.21
N PHE A 245 -21.18 -11.49 -9.38
CA PHE A 245 -20.98 -11.83 -7.97
C PHE A 245 -21.91 -11.02 -7.09
N ILE A 246 -22.67 -11.70 -6.24
CA ILE A 246 -23.58 -11.10 -5.27
C ILE A 246 -23.09 -11.46 -3.88
N PHE A 247 -22.68 -10.45 -3.11
CA PHE A 247 -22.13 -10.61 -1.77
C PHE A 247 -23.19 -10.35 -0.70
N GLY A 248 -23.23 -11.24 0.29
CA GLY A 248 -24.21 -11.17 1.37
C GLY A 248 -25.64 -11.39 0.88
N ASP A 249 -26.62 -10.87 1.63
CA ASP A 249 -28.03 -10.99 1.29
C ASP A 249 -28.60 -9.66 0.76
N ILE A 250 -27.95 -9.12 -0.28
CA ILE A 250 -28.21 -7.77 -0.81
C ILE A 250 -29.68 -7.53 -1.20
N TRP A 251 -30.41 -8.59 -1.53
CA TRP A 251 -31.83 -8.56 -1.88
C TRP A 251 -32.74 -8.18 -0.71
N LYS A 252 -32.29 -8.36 0.53
CA LYS A 252 -32.98 -7.85 1.72
C LYS A 252 -32.74 -6.36 1.94
N LEU A 253 -31.62 -5.85 1.42
CA LEU A 253 -31.22 -4.45 1.59
C LEU A 253 -31.78 -3.55 0.48
N LEU A 254 -31.65 -4.00 -0.77
CA LEU A 254 -32.01 -3.23 -1.96
C LEU A 254 -33.35 -3.69 -2.54
N SER A 255 -34.19 -2.73 -2.89
CA SER A 255 -35.36 -2.97 -3.73
C SER A 255 -34.95 -3.43 -5.13
N LYS A 256 -35.89 -4.01 -5.89
CA LYS A 256 -35.63 -4.48 -7.26
C LYS A 256 -35.04 -3.39 -8.17
N ASN A 257 -35.53 -2.15 -8.07
CA ASN A 257 -35.04 -1.05 -8.89
C ASN A 257 -33.67 -0.54 -8.42
N GLU A 258 -33.43 -0.46 -7.11
CA GLU A 258 -32.11 -0.11 -6.55
C GLU A 258 -31.05 -1.14 -6.98
N PHE A 259 -31.35 -2.43 -6.86
CA PHE A 259 -30.46 -3.49 -7.30
C PHE A 259 -30.20 -3.44 -8.82
N ARG A 260 -31.24 -3.19 -9.62
CA ARG A 260 -31.12 -3.00 -11.07
C ARG A 260 -30.22 -1.81 -11.42
N SER A 261 -30.33 -0.68 -10.71
CA SER A 261 -29.42 0.48 -10.89
C SER A 261 -27.97 0.14 -10.56
N VAL A 262 -27.72 -0.64 -9.49
CA VAL A 262 -26.36 -1.08 -9.15
C VAL A 262 -25.82 -2.00 -10.25
N LEU A 263 -26.61 -2.94 -10.77
CA LEU A 263 -26.16 -3.77 -11.89
C LEU A 263 -25.85 -2.98 -13.15
N TYR A 264 -26.61 -1.93 -13.46
CA TYR A 264 -26.26 -1.05 -14.57
C TYR A 264 -24.96 -0.29 -14.32
N HIS A 265 -24.70 0.16 -13.08
CA HIS A 265 -23.41 0.74 -12.71
C HIS A 265 -22.26 -0.26 -12.95
N GLU A 266 -22.42 -1.51 -12.51
CA GLU A 266 -21.42 -2.57 -12.77
C GLU A 266 -21.20 -2.84 -14.26
N ILE A 267 -22.26 -2.81 -15.08
CA ILE A 267 -22.14 -2.89 -16.54
C ILE A 267 -21.39 -1.68 -17.10
N GLY A 268 -21.56 -0.50 -16.51
CA GLY A 268 -20.79 0.70 -16.83
C GLY A 268 -19.29 0.45 -16.80
N HIS A 269 -18.77 -0.29 -15.82
CA HIS A 269 -17.36 -0.67 -15.78
C HIS A 269 -16.93 -1.57 -16.95
N ILE A 270 -17.81 -2.44 -17.43
CA ILE A 270 -17.53 -3.25 -18.62
C ILE A 270 -17.47 -2.35 -19.87
N VAL A 271 -18.44 -1.45 -20.01
CA VAL A 271 -18.50 -0.49 -21.13
C VAL A 271 -17.25 0.39 -21.17
N ASN A 272 -16.81 0.86 -20.01
CA ASN A 272 -15.63 1.71 -19.85
C ASN A 272 -14.31 0.94 -19.95
N LYS A 273 -14.34 -0.41 -20.05
CA LYS A 273 -13.17 -1.29 -20.04
C LYS A 273 -12.29 -1.07 -18.81
N SER A 274 -12.90 -0.81 -17.67
CA SER A 274 -12.22 -0.38 -16.45
C SER A 274 -11.15 -1.35 -15.99
N ILE A 275 -11.42 -2.66 -16.07
CA ILE A 275 -10.45 -3.71 -15.72
C ILE A 275 -9.21 -3.62 -16.61
N LEU A 276 -9.38 -3.41 -17.92
CA LEU A 276 -8.26 -3.28 -18.85
C LEU A 276 -7.39 -2.07 -18.50
N TYR A 277 -8.01 -0.91 -18.24
CA TYR A 277 -7.26 0.28 -17.87
C TYR A 277 -6.55 0.14 -16.52
N ARG A 278 -7.21 -0.43 -15.50
CA ARG A 278 -6.59 -0.74 -14.20
C ARG A 278 -5.37 -1.66 -14.38
N VAL A 279 -5.48 -2.68 -15.23
CA VAL A 279 -4.34 -3.57 -15.56
C VAL A 279 -3.22 -2.79 -16.23
N ILE A 280 -3.51 -1.96 -17.23
CA ILE A 280 -2.50 -1.15 -17.93
C ILE A 280 -1.78 -0.19 -16.97
N ILE A 281 -2.52 0.54 -16.14
CA ILE A 281 -1.97 1.48 -15.15
C ILE A 281 -1.11 0.74 -14.13
N SER A 282 -1.61 -0.36 -13.56
CA SER A 282 -0.86 -1.18 -12.61
C SER A 282 0.45 -1.73 -13.22
N LYS A 283 0.42 -2.14 -14.49
CA LYS A 283 1.63 -2.57 -15.19
C LYS A 283 2.58 -1.41 -15.49
N ALA A 284 2.07 -0.24 -15.85
CA ALA A 284 2.89 0.97 -16.04
C ALA A 284 3.59 1.40 -14.74
N ILE A 285 2.88 1.36 -13.60
CA ILE A 285 3.44 1.63 -12.26
C ILE A 285 4.54 0.61 -11.94
N SER A 286 4.26 -0.68 -12.15
CA SER A 286 5.24 -1.76 -11.93
C SER A 286 6.50 -1.56 -12.78
N ILE A 287 6.32 -1.19 -14.05
CA ILE A 287 7.43 -0.89 -14.98
C ILE A 287 8.22 0.34 -14.54
N SER A 288 7.53 1.40 -14.11
CA SER A 288 8.20 2.62 -13.63
C SER A 288 9.06 2.33 -12.41
N MET A 289 8.57 1.49 -11.49
CA MET A 289 9.34 1.04 -10.32
C MET A 289 10.59 0.26 -10.73
N TYR A 290 10.51 -0.56 -11.76
CA TYR A 290 11.67 -1.25 -12.32
C TYR A 290 12.71 -0.31 -12.89
N VAL A 291 12.27 0.68 -13.65
CA VAL A 291 13.17 1.66 -14.25
C VAL A 291 13.88 2.44 -13.15
N ILE A 292 13.16 2.87 -12.12
CA ILE A 292 13.73 3.54 -10.95
C ILE A 292 14.75 2.65 -10.25
N GLU A 293 14.40 1.39 -9.93
CA GLU A 293 15.32 0.45 -9.29
C GLU A 293 16.57 0.19 -10.15
N PHE A 294 16.40 0.01 -11.47
CA PHE A 294 17.51 -0.20 -12.40
C PHE A 294 18.47 0.98 -12.42
N ILE A 295 17.94 2.21 -12.59
CA ILE A 295 18.73 3.44 -12.57
C ILE A 295 19.53 3.52 -11.27
N MET A 296 18.90 3.17 -10.15
CA MET A 296 19.55 3.20 -8.85
C MET A 296 20.67 2.16 -8.71
N ILE A 297 20.47 0.95 -9.19
CA ILE A 297 21.53 -0.07 -9.23
C ILE A 297 22.68 0.40 -10.13
N ALA A 298 22.38 0.94 -11.30
CA ALA A 298 23.38 1.45 -12.24
C ALA A 298 24.18 2.61 -11.63
N CYS A 299 23.51 3.55 -10.96
CA CYS A 299 24.15 4.61 -10.19
C CYS A 299 24.99 4.05 -9.04
N SER A 300 24.49 3.06 -8.28
CA SER A 300 25.19 2.44 -7.15
C SER A 300 26.52 1.78 -7.53
N LYS A 301 26.61 1.22 -8.75
CA LYS A 301 27.85 0.62 -9.26
C LYS A 301 28.91 1.65 -9.64
N LYS A 302 28.52 2.82 -10.15
CA LYS A 302 29.44 3.96 -10.29
C LYS A 302 29.84 4.54 -8.93
N LEU A 303 29.01 4.32 -7.90
CA LEU A 303 29.25 4.79 -6.55
C LEU A 303 30.22 3.87 -5.77
N ILE A 304 30.25 2.56 -5.99
CA ILE A 304 31.12 1.65 -5.23
C ILE A 304 32.10 0.97 -6.20
N LYS A 305 33.29 1.56 -6.38
CA LYS A 305 34.44 0.85 -6.98
C LYS A 305 34.75 -0.40 -6.13
N PRO A 306 35.15 -1.53 -6.74
CA PRO A 306 35.50 -2.71 -5.97
C PRO A 306 36.80 -2.44 -5.20
N LEU A 307 36.71 -2.39 -3.86
CA LEU A 307 37.89 -2.56 -3.01
C LEU A 307 38.25 -4.05 -3.05
N GLN A 308 39.45 -4.34 -3.51
CA GLN A 308 40.01 -5.67 -3.68
C GLN A 308 40.54 -6.14 -2.31
N ASN A 309 39.89 -7.16 -1.71
CA ASN A 309 40.46 -8.19 -0.81
C ASN A 309 39.35 -9.14 -0.31
N ASN A 310 39.64 -10.45 -0.22
CA ASN A 310 38.62 -11.52 -0.23
C ASN A 310 37.66 -11.56 0.98
N GLU A 311 38.05 -11.14 2.18
CA GLU A 311 37.13 -11.05 3.33
C GLU A 311 36.30 -9.75 3.34
N ASP A 312 36.91 -8.65 2.89
CA ASP A 312 36.20 -7.37 2.68
C ASP A 312 35.16 -7.49 1.56
N VAL A 313 35.36 -8.39 0.60
CA VAL A 313 34.41 -8.65 -0.49
C VAL A 313 33.10 -9.25 0.02
N GLU A 314 33.11 -10.20 0.96
CA GLU A 314 31.86 -10.78 1.49
C GLU A 314 31.10 -9.78 2.37
N ARG A 315 31.80 -9.04 3.23
CA ARG A 315 31.21 -7.99 4.07
C ARG A 315 30.65 -6.85 3.21
N SER A 316 31.43 -6.39 2.22
CA SER A 316 31.02 -5.38 1.24
C SER A 316 29.81 -5.84 0.42
N ASN A 317 29.75 -7.11 0.01
CA ASN A 317 28.60 -7.66 -0.70
C ASN A 317 27.34 -7.72 0.17
N ARG A 318 27.47 -8.10 1.45
CA ARG A 318 26.35 -8.12 2.41
C ARG A 318 25.82 -6.71 2.66
N ASP A 319 26.70 -5.76 2.91
CA ASP A 319 26.32 -4.37 3.17
C ASP A 319 25.72 -3.72 1.91
N TYR A 320 26.25 -4.02 0.73
CA TYR A 320 25.66 -3.63 -0.55
C TYR A 320 24.22 -4.12 -0.71
N VAL A 321 23.97 -5.41 -0.47
CA VAL A 321 22.62 -6.00 -0.57
C VAL A 321 21.67 -5.38 0.46
N ASN A 322 22.11 -5.23 1.71
CA ASN A 322 21.31 -4.62 2.77
C ASN A 322 20.91 -3.17 2.43
N ASN A 323 21.84 -2.38 1.88
CA ASN A 323 21.57 -1.01 1.44
C ASN A 323 20.54 -0.95 0.32
N LEU A 324 20.61 -1.87 -0.66
CA LEU A 324 19.61 -1.92 -1.73
C LEU A 324 18.20 -2.24 -1.20
N ILE A 325 18.08 -3.17 -0.24
CA ILE A 325 16.80 -3.50 0.40
C ILE A 325 16.22 -2.28 1.11
N MET A 326 17.02 -1.62 1.93
CA MET A 326 16.62 -0.43 2.68
C MET A 326 16.15 0.70 1.76
N LEU A 327 16.87 0.89 0.66
CA LEU A 327 16.61 1.92 -0.32
C LEU A 327 15.34 1.62 -1.16
N PHE A 328 15.11 0.35 -1.51
CA PHE A 328 13.87 -0.10 -2.13
C PHE A 328 12.66 0.18 -1.24
N ILE A 329 12.76 -0.11 0.06
CA ILE A 329 11.68 0.19 1.02
C ILE A 329 11.48 1.70 1.18
N LEU A 330 12.55 2.48 1.23
CA LEU A 330 12.46 3.94 1.31
C LEU A 330 11.68 4.52 0.12
N ILE A 331 11.95 4.06 -1.10
CA ILE A 331 11.17 4.44 -2.28
C ILE A 331 9.72 3.98 -2.16
N SER A 332 9.53 2.74 -1.68
CA SER A 332 8.18 2.18 -1.53
C SER A 332 7.31 2.98 -0.56
N VAL A 333 7.87 3.62 0.46
CA VAL A 333 7.09 4.45 1.40
C VAL A 333 6.98 5.92 0.99
N THR A 334 7.67 6.35 -0.08
CA THR A 334 7.74 7.77 -0.50
C THR A 334 7.22 8.03 -1.90
N ILE A 335 7.52 7.18 -2.88
CA ILE A 335 7.12 7.38 -4.29
C ILE A 335 5.81 6.64 -4.59
N ILE A 336 5.68 5.39 -4.11
CA ILE A 336 4.50 4.56 -4.40
C ILE A 336 3.18 5.23 -4.05
N PRO A 337 3.00 5.92 -2.90
CA PRO A 337 1.72 6.55 -2.58
C PRO A 337 1.25 7.57 -3.63
N TYR A 338 2.17 8.24 -4.33
CA TYR A 338 1.82 9.16 -5.42
C TYR A 338 1.48 8.43 -6.72
N LEU A 339 2.09 7.28 -6.98
CA LEU A 339 1.70 6.42 -8.11
C LEU A 339 0.32 5.80 -7.87
N GLU A 340 0.04 5.39 -6.62
CA GLU A 340 -1.28 4.95 -6.18
C GLU A 340 -2.31 6.07 -6.30
N MET A 341 -1.95 7.32 -5.96
CA MET A 341 -2.82 8.48 -6.16
C MET A 341 -3.28 8.62 -7.63
N ILE A 342 -2.39 8.43 -8.60
CA ILE A 342 -2.75 8.48 -10.03
C ILE A 342 -3.77 7.38 -10.36
N ASN A 343 -3.56 6.17 -9.85
CA ASN A 343 -4.50 5.07 -10.04
C ASN A 343 -5.87 5.38 -9.41
N ASN A 344 -5.89 5.94 -8.20
CA ASN A 344 -7.12 6.33 -7.51
C ASN A 344 -7.89 7.44 -8.24
N ILE A 345 -7.19 8.43 -8.80
CA ILE A 345 -7.80 9.48 -9.64
C ILE A 345 -8.50 8.83 -10.84
N TYR A 346 -7.85 7.88 -11.50
CA TYR A 346 -8.45 7.17 -12.62
C TYR A 346 -9.68 6.35 -12.18
N SER A 347 -9.58 5.62 -11.08
CA SER A 347 -10.73 4.88 -10.51
C SER A 347 -11.90 5.81 -10.18
N ASN A 348 -11.63 7.00 -9.65
CA ASN A 348 -12.67 8.01 -9.38
C ASN A 348 -13.40 8.49 -10.65
N ILE A 349 -12.66 8.66 -11.75
CA ILE A 349 -13.24 9.02 -13.05
C ILE A 349 -14.09 7.86 -13.56
N ASP A 350 -13.58 6.64 -13.48
CA ASP A 350 -14.27 5.44 -13.91
C ASP A 350 -15.60 5.22 -13.16
N GLU A 351 -15.63 5.43 -11.85
CA GLU A 351 -16.85 5.43 -11.03
C GLU A 351 -17.88 6.47 -11.52
N THR A 352 -17.40 7.67 -11.87
CA THR A 352 -18.27 8.74 -12.38
C THR A 352 -18.91 8.35 -13.70
N GLU A 353 -18.14 7.74 -14.61
CA GLU A 353 -18.65 7.26 -15.89
C GLU A 353 -19.58 6.05 -15.75
N ALA A 354 -19.32 5.16 -14.78
CA ALA A 354 -20.23 4.06 -14.44
C ALA A 354 -21.55 4.58 -13.85
N ASP A 355 -21.51 5.62 -13.01
CA ASP A 355 -22.69 6.32 -12.50
C ASP A 355 -23.50 6.95 -13.63
N ARG A 356 -22.85 7.67 -14.56
CA ARG A 356 -23.51 8.22 -15.76
C ARG A 356 -24.19 7.12 -16.58
N TYR A 357 -23.50 5.99 -16.77
CA TYR A 357 -24.06 4.88 -17.51
C TYR A 357 -25.33 4.34 -16.83
N SER A 358 -25.29 4.14 -15.51
CA SER A 358 -26.45 3.70 -14.72
C SER A 358 -27.63 4.67 -14.83
N VAL A 359 -27.38 5.98 -14.66
CA VAL A 359 -28.40 7.03 -14.78
C VAL A 359 -28.98 7.13 -16.20
N SER A 360 -28.19 6.81 -17.23
CA SER A 360 -28.70 6.77 -18.62
C SER A 360 -29.65 5.59 -18.88
N LYS A 361 -29.67 4.58 -18.02
CA LYS A 361 -30.46 3.34 -18.16
C LYS A 361 -31.60 3.23 -17.14
N HIS A 362 -31.47 3.87 -15.99
CA HIS A 362 -32.45 3.78 -14.91
C HIS A 362 -32.55 5.09 -14.13
N ASP A 363 -33.66 5.30 -13.41
CA ASP A 363 -33.87 6.52 -12.63
C ASP A 363 -32.75 6.68 -11.58
N ARG A 364 -32.06 7.83 -11.61
CA ARG A 364 -30.99 8.21 -10.68
C ARG A 364 -31.38 8.06 -9.21
N LYS A 365 -32.64 8.23 -8.85
CA LYS A 365 -33.12 8.08 -7.46
C LYS A 365 -32.83 6.68 -6.92
N HIS A 366 -32.95 5.65 -7.77
CA HIS A 366 -32.67 4.28 -7.37
C HIS A 366 -31.18 4.04 -7.14
N LEU A 367 -30.30 4.63 -7.95
CA LEU A 367 -28.86 4.56 -7.72
C LEU A 367 -28.46 5.30 -6.44
N ILE A 368 -28.94 6.54 -6.24
CA ILE A 368 -28.65 7.33 -5.03
C ILE A 368 -29.07 6.57 -3.76
N ASN A 369 -30.30 6.04 -3.73
CA ASN A 369 -30.77 5.30 -2.56
C ASN A 369 -29.97 4.03 -2.32
N ALA A 370 -29.58 3.31 -3.37
CA ALA A 370 -28.74 2.14 -3.25
C ALA A 370 -27.36 2.49 -2.65
N LEU A 371 -26.72 3.55 -3.13
CA LEU A 371 -25.43 4.02 -2.63
C LEU A 371 -25.49 4.42 -1.16
N ILE A 372 -26.56 5.10 -0.73
CA ILE A 372 -26.75 5.47 0.68
C ILE A 372 -26.85 4.19 1.54
N LYS A 373 -27.73 3.25 1.18
CA LYS A 373 -27.92 2.00 1.92
C LYS A 373 -26.65 1.18 2.01
N LEU A 374 -25.95 0.98 0.89
CA LEU A 374 -24.68 0.24 0.86
C LEU A 374 -23.60 0.91 1.71
N THR A 375 -23.52 2.24 1.68
CA THR A 375 -22.54 2.99 2.48
C THR A 375 -22.82 2.86 3.98
N VAL A 376 -24.09 2.98 4.39
CA VAL A 376 -24.50 2.87 5.80
C VAL A 376 -24.25 1.47 6.32
N GLU A 377 -24.74 0.44 5.63
CA GLU A 377 -24.60 -0.96 6.07
C GLU A 377 -23.14 -1.42 6.12
N ASN A 378 -22.31 -1.00 5.16
CA ASN A 378 -20.90 -1.35 5.13
C ASN A 378 -20.03 -0.46 6.04
N ASN A 379 -20.61 0.51 6.76
CA ASN A 379 -19.89 1.54 7.54
C ASN A 379 -18.79 2.26 6.72
N ALA A 380 -19.01 2.49 5.43
CA ALA A 380 -18.06 3.12 4.51
C ALA A 380 -18.09 4.65 4.62
N TYR A 381 -16.96 5.35 4.46
CA TYR A 381 -16.88 6.79 4.72
C TYR A 381 -17.85 7.62 3.85
N ILE A 382 -18.52 8.59 4.48
CA ILE A 382 -19.57 9.41 3.82
C ILE A 382 -18.99 10.61 3.05
N ASP A 383 -18.03 11.30 3.65
CA ASP A 383 -17.46 12.54 3.12
C ASP A 383 -15.96 12.64 3.47
N SER A 384 -15.16 13.06 2.50
CA SER A 384 -13.69 13.25 2.60
C SER A 384 -13.28 14.41 1.69
N SER A 385 -12.20 15.13 1.99
CA SER A 385 -11.68 16.07 0.99
C SER A 385 -11.20 15.33 -0.26
N GLN A 386 -11.18 16.05 -1.36
CA GLN A 386 -10.79 15.50 -2.66
C GLN A 386 -9.34 15.02 -2.68
N LEU A 387 -8.41 15.79 -2.10
CA LEU A 387 -7.00 15.40 -2.06
C LEU A 387 -6.79 14.15 -1.18
N PHE A 388 -7.46 14.08 -0.03
CA PHE A 388 -7.40 12.89 0.81
C PHE A 388 -7.97 11.68 0.07
N ASN A 389 -9.13 11.84 -0.58
CA ASN A 389 -9.75 10.78 -1.35
C ASN A 389 -8.81 10.22 -2.42
N TYR A 390 -8.19 11.08 -3.24
CA TYR A 390 -7.24 10.64 -4.25
C TYR A 390 -6.02 9.94 -3.65
N MET A 391 -5.54 10.35 -2.48
CA MET A 391 -4.37 9.71 -1.86
C MET A 391 -4.66 8.35 -1.23
N TYR A 392 -5.89 8.10 -0.73
CA TYR A 392 -6.14 6.96 0.15
C TYR A 392 -7.31 6.05 -0.27
N PHE A 393 -8.13 6.45 -1.24
CA PHE A 393 -9.31 5.69 -1.64
C PHE A 393 -9.43 5.58 -3.16
N ASP A 394 -9.84 4.40 -3.61
CA ASP A 394 -10.11 4.06 -5.00
C ASP A 394 -11.49 4.52 -5.48
N HIS A 395 -12.43 4.78 -4.56
CA HIS A 395 -13.76 5.29 -4.88
C HIS A 395 -13.95 6.74 -4.41
N PRO A 396 -14.76 7.57 -5.10
CA PRO A 396 -15.17 8.88 -4.57
C PRO A 396 -16.02 8.72 -3.30
N SER A 397 -16.10 9.75 -2.46
CA SER A 397 -17.01 9.75 -1.31
C SER A 397 -18.48 9.67 -1.74
N LEU A 398 -19.34 9.10 -0.88
CA LEU A 398 -20.79 9.03 -1.12
C LEU A 398 -21.36 10.42 -1.48
N LYS A 399 -20.99 11.44 -0.70
CA LYS A 399 -21.43 12.81 -0.93
C LYS A 399 -21.09 13.29 -2.35
N ARG A 400 -19.85 13.07 -2.79
CA ARG A 400 -19.40 13.49 -4.11
C ARG A 400 -20.14 12.75 -5.22
N ARG A 401 -20.38 11.45 -5.09
CA ARG A 401 -21.17 10.68 -6.06
C ARG A 401 -22.60 11.21 -6.17
N ILE A 402 -23.26 11.47 -5.04
CA ILE A 402 -24.61 12.03 -5.02
C ILE A 402 -24.67 13.41 -5.68
N GLU A 403 -23.71 14.29 -5.40
CA GLU A 403 -23.62 15.61 -6.05
C GLU A 403 -23.52 15.45 -7.57
N ILE A 404 -22.57 14.64 -8.05
CA ILE A 404 -22.39 14.40 -9.49
C ILE A 404 -23.66 13.79 -10.12
N ILE A 405 -24.29 12.80 -9.49
CA ILE A 405 -25.52 12.16 -10.02
C ILE A 405 -26.71 13.13 -10.07
N ASN A 406 -26.81 14.05 -9.10
CA ASN A 406 -27.87 15.05 -9.10
C ASN A 406 -27.70 16.07 -10.23
N ASP A 407 -26.46 16.30 -10.67
CA ASP A 407 -26.13 17.20 -11.79
C ASP A 407 -26.32 16.55 -13.18
N MET A 408 -26.60 15.23 -13.25
CA MET A 408 -26.79 14.48 -14.50
C MET A 408 -28.17 14.63 -15.16
#